data_AF-A0A9P7ZF02-F1
#
_entry.id   AF-A0A9P7ZF02-F1
#
_cell.length_a   1.000
_cell.length_b   1.000
_cell.length_c   1.000
_cell.angle_alpha   90.00
_cell.angle_beta   90.00
_cell.angle_gamma   90.00
#
_symmetry.space_group_name_H-M   'P 1'
#
loop_
_entity.id
_entity.type
_entity.pdbx_description
1 polymer ?
#
loop_
_entity_poly.entity_id
_entity_poly.type
_entity_poly.pdbx_seq_one_letter_code
_entity_poly.pdbx_strand_id
1 'polypeptide(L)'
;MDTLPSELVLEILTYLPPQSIKNIRIVSRSFHALVPAPDFSLLASFLDPETALSTIVAASKDLSRRPRSIWSPHCSVPKSVPLLPDFMNVLWVALTGRAPGKDVRVEDVRGVTGMDVTTRILQQALFRWVLYLSYRTETKIPHMWIIHPRAA
;
A
#
# COMPACT_ATOMS: atom_id res chain seq x y z
N MET A 1 11.94 23.86 4.24
CA MET A 1 11.50 22.55 4.76
C MET A 1 12.27 21.41 4.10
N ASP A 2 12.58 21.49 2.80
CA ASP A 2 13.28 20.41 2.07
C ASP A 2 14.78 20.28 2.39
N THR A 3 15.30 21.17 3.25
CA THR A 3 16.66 21.14 3.80
C THR A 3 16.74 20.47 5.16
N LEU A 4 15.61 20.09 5.77
CA LEU A 4 15.59 19.46 7.08
C LEU A 4 15.85 17.95 6.95
N PRO A 5 16.75 17.37 7.78
CA PRO A 5 16.93 15.92 7.84
C PRO A 5 15.61 15.19 8.09
N SER A 6 15.42 14.06 7.42
CA SER A 6 14.21 13.23 7.51
C SER A 6 13.90 12.76 8.93
N GLU A 7 14.93 12.56 9.75
CA GLU A 7 14.84 12.16 11.16
C GLU A 7 14.10 13.22 12.00
N LEU A 8 14.45 14.50 11.83
CA LEU A 8 13.80 15.60 12.54
C LEU A 8 12.36 15.80 12.06
N VAL A 9 12.10 15.55 10.77
CA VAL A 9 10.73 15.60 10.23
C VAL A 9 9.88 14.47 10.81
N LEU A 10 10.41 13.25 10.93
CA LEU A 10 9.71 12.12 11.56
C LEU A 10 9.43 12.40 13.05
N GLU A 11 10.38 12.98 13.76
CA GLU A 11 10.18 13.37 15.16
C GLU A 11 9.14 14.48 15.32
N ILE A 12 9.09 15.48 14.44
CA ILE A 12 8.00 16.46 14.44
C ILE A 12 6.65 15.76 14.25
N LEU A 13 6.58 14.78 13.35
CA LEU A 13 5.35 14.01 13.08
C LEU A 13 4.88 13.18 14.30
N THR A 14 5.76 12.77 15.22
CA THR A 14 5.35 12.01 16.43
C THR A 14 4.62 12.89 17.45
N TYR A 15 4.90 14.19 17.48
CA TYR A 15 4.25 15.15 18.38
C TYR A 15 2.88 15.65 17.86
N LEU A 16 2.50 15.28 16.64
CA LEU A 16 1.28 15.75 16.00
C LEU A 16 0.08 14.82 16.26
N PRO A 17 -1.13 15.37 16.41
CA PRO A 17 -2.34 14.57 16.51
C PRO A 17 -2.54 13.72 15.24
N PRO A 18 -2.95 12.44 15.36
CA PRO A 18 -3.10 11.53 14.21
C PRO A 18 -4.11 12.02 13.17
N GLN A 19 -5.05 12.88 13.56
CA GLN A 19 -6.04 13.51 12.69
C GLN A 19 -5.41 14.54 11.74
N SER A 20 -4.33 15.20 12.16
CA SER A 20 -3.63 16.26 11.42
C SER A 20 -2.64 15.72 10.39
N ILE A 21 -2.22 14.46 10.53
CA ILE A 21 -1.26 13.78 9.64
C ILE A 21 -1.73 13.79 8.18
N LYS A 22 -3.06 13.68 7.95
CA LYS A 22 -3.65 13.74 6.60
C LYS A 22 -3.47 15.10 5.93
N ASN A 23 -3.58 16.18 6.69
CA ASN A 23 -3.45 17.54 6.18
C ASN A 23 -1.97 17.87 5.91
N ILE A 24 -1.06 17.39 6.76
CA ILE A 24 0.39 17.59 6.61
C ILE A 24 0.92 16.97 5.33
N ARG A 25 0.34 15.85 4.88
CA ARG A 25 0.61 15.22 3.58
C ARG A 25 0.42 16.14 2.37
N ILE A 26 -0.37 17.21 2.51
CA ILE A 26 -0.70 18.16 1.44
C ILE A 26 0.23 19.38 1.49
N VAL A 27 0.82 19.67 2.66
CA VAL A 27 1.59 20.90 2.92
C VAL A 27 2.95 20.90 2.22
N SER A 28 3.65 19.76 2.15
CA SER A 28 4.92 19.68 1.43
C SER A 28 5.23 18.28 0.91
N ARG A 29 6.02 18.22 -0.18
CA ARG A 29 6.48 16.96 -0.79
C ARG A 29 7.34 16.14 0.15
N SER A 30 8.14 16.79 1.00
CA SER A 30 8.98 16.13 2.00
C SER A 30 8.14 15.44 3.09
N PHE A 31 7.11 16.10 3.59
CA PHE A 31 6.14 15.47 4.50
C PHE A 31 5.32 14.39 3.79
N HIS A 32 4.96 14.59 2.54
CA HIS A 32 4.25 13.58 1.76
C HIS A 32 5.04 12.27 1.63
N ALA A 33 6.36 12.38 1.43
CA ALA A 33 7.27 11.24 1.32
C ALA A 33 7.51 10.54 2.68
N LEU A 34 7.54 11.30 3.77
CA LEU A 34 7.90 10.80 5.10
C LEU A 34 6.72 10.36 5.96
N VAL A 35 5.53 10.96 5.77
CA VAL A 35 4.30 10.51 6.42
C VAL A 35 3.97 9.12 5.87
N PRO A 36 4.02 8.07 6.70
CA PRO A 36 3.57 6.75 6.29
C PRO A 36 2.16 6.87 5.77
N ALA A 37 1.86 6.29 4.60
CA ALA A 37 0.46 6.03 4.29
C ALA A 37 -0.10 5.26 5.49
N PRO A 38 -1.23 5.67 6.11
CA PRO A 38 -1.80 5.08 7.33
C PRO A 38 -2.35 3.66 7.12
N ASP A 39 -1.74 2.92 6.21
CA ASP A 39 -2.28 1.84 5.43
C ASP A 39 -1.26 0.67 5.37
N PHE A 40 -0.06 0.80 5.94
CA PHE A 40 0.93 -0.30 5.92
C PHE A 40 0.53 -1.50 6.78
N SER A 41 0.02 -1.28 8.00
CA SER A 41 -0.53 -2.38 8.80
C SER A 41 -1.74 -3.04 8.12
N LEU A 42 -2.54 -2.24 7.41
CA LEU A 42 -3.64 -2.75 6.61
C LEU A 42 -3.13 -3.55 5.41
N LEU A 43 -2.05 -3.12 4.73
CA LEU A 43 -1.46 -3.85 3.62
C LEU A 43 -1.03 -5.26 4.03
N ALA A 44 -0.47 -5.44 5.23
CA ALA A 44 -0.10 -6.77 5.72
C ALA A 44 -1.33 -7.71 5.79
N SER A 45 -2.51 -7.17 6.16
CA SER A 45 -3.76 -7.95 6.21
C SER A 45 -4.25 -8.40 4.82
N PHE A 46 -3.77 -7.79 3.73
CA PHE A 46 -4.17 -8.16 2.37
C PHE A 46 -3.50 -9.44 1.86
N LEU A 47 -2.57 -10.01 2.64
CA LEU A 47 -2.05 -11.37 2.41
C LEU A 47 -3.14 -12.43 2.62
N ASP A 48 -4.10 -12.18 3.52
CA ASP A 48 -5.28 -13.01 3.68
C ASP A 48 -6.38 -12.58 2.69
N PRO A 49 -6.81 -13.45 1.77
CA PRO A 49 -7.80 -13.11 0.75
C PRO A 49 -9.16 -12.69 1.33
N GLU A 50 -9.61 -13.30 2.43
CA GLU A 50 -10.91 -13.02 3.05
C GLU A 50 -10.92 -11.65 3.74
N THR A 51 -9.87 -11.35 4.52
CA THR A 51 -9.69 -10.04 5.13
C THR A 51 -9.54 -8.93 4.07
N ALA A 52 -8.82 -9.20 2.99
CA ALA A 52 -8.70 -8.27 1.86
C ALA A 52 -10.06 -7.96 1.22
N LEU A 53 -10.85 -8.99 0.90
CA LEU A 53 -12.17 -8.82 0.27
C LEU A 53 -13.15 -8.08 1.17
N SER A 54 -13.24 -8.45 2.45
CA SER A 54 -14.13 -7.77 3.40
C SER A 54 -13.79 -6.28 3.54
N THR A 55 -12.49 -5.95 3.56
CA THR A 55 -12.00 -4.56 3.58
C THR A 55 -12.38 -3.79 2.32
N ILE A 56 -12.21 -4.39 1.14
CA ILE A 56 -12.59 -3.76 -0.15
C ILE A 56 -14.10 -3.55 -0.21
N VAL A 57 -14.90 -4.54 0.20
CA VAL A 57 -16.36 -4.43 0.22
C VAL A 57 -16.80 -3.32 1.18
N ALA A 58 -16.20 -3.22 2.36
CA ALA A 58 -16.46 -2.13 3.30
C ALA A 58 -16.12 -0.77 2.68
N ALA A 59 -14.97 -0.63 2.02
CA ALA A 59 -14.57 0.59 1.33
C ALA A 59 -15.51 0.96 0.18
N SER A 60 -16.05 -0.02 -0.56
CA SER A 60 -16.99 0.21 -1.66
C SER A 60 -18.37 0.71 -1.18
N LYS A 61 -18.76 0.35 0.05
CA LYS A 61 -20.01 0.77 0.69
C LYS A 61 -19.93 2.16 1.32
N ASP A 62 -18.73 2.73 1.45
CA ASP A 62 -18.53 4.08 1.94
C ASP A 62 -18.98 5.12 0.89
N LEU A 63 -20.28 5.41 0.89
CA LEU A 63 -20.93 6.36 -0.02
C LEU A 63 -20.56 7.83 0.24
N SER A 64 -19.84 8.11 1.33
CA SER A 64 -19.32 9.46 1.60
C SER A 64 -18.29 9.90 0.55
N ARG A 65 -17.73 8.93 -0.19
CA ARG A 65 -16.80 9.14 -1.29
C ARG A 65 -17.43 8.62 -2.56
N ARG A 66 -17.47 9.43 -3.62
CA ARG A 66 -17.93 8.95 -4.93
C ARG A 66 -16.96 7.87 -5.43
N PRO A 67 -17.39 6.61 -5.59
CA PRO A 67 -16.49 5.56 -6.06
C PRO A 67 -16.03 5.91 -7.47
N ARG A 68 -14.72 6.18 -7.62
CA ARG A 68 -14.08 6.42 -8.93
C ARG A 68 -13.52 5.13 -9.53
N SER A 69 -13.55 4.03 -8.78
CA SER A 69 -13.17 2.73 -9.29
C SER A 69 -14.20 2.23 -10.32
N ILE A 70 -13.70 1.79 -11.46
CA ILE A 70 -14.50 1.14 -12.52
C ILE A 70 -14.63 -0.38 -12.28
N TRP A 71 -13.92 -0.93 -11.31
CA TRP A 71 -13.87 -2.37 -11.04
C TRP A 71 -14.88 -2.73 -9.95
N SER A 72 -15.39 -3.97 -10.01
CA SER A 72 -16.18 -4.56 -8.92
C SER A 72 -15.26 -5.03 -7.79
N PRO A 73 -15.67 -4.97 -6.51
CA PRO A 73 -14.93 -5.56 -5.39
C PRO A 73 -14.65 -7.06 -5.57
N HIS A 74 -15.52 -7.75 -6.31
CA HIS A 74 -15.46 -9.19 -6.55
C HIS A 74 -14.75 -9.55 -7.87
N CYS A 75 -14.02 -8.61 -8.49
CA CYS A 75 -13.34 -8.90 -9.74
C CYS A 75 -12.25 -9.96 -9.54
N SER A 76 -12.10 -10.84 -10.54
CA SER A 76 -11.08 -11.88 -10.52
C SER A 76 -9.69 -11.28 -10.68
N VAL A 77 -8.72 -11.74 -9.89
CA VAL A 77 -7.32 -11.31 -10.04
C VAL A 77 -6.74 -11.85 -11.34
N PRO A 78 -6.21 -10.98 -12.24
CA PRO A 78 -5.53 -11.42 -13.46
C PRO A 78 -4.41 -12.43 -13.19
N LYS A 79 -4.17 -13.36 -14.12
CA LYS A 79 -3.13 -14.38 -13.99
C LYS A 79 -1.71 -13.81 -14.12
N SER A 80 -1.55 -12.69 -14.82
CA SER A 80 -0.25 -12.10 -15.21
C SER A 80 0.03 -10.76 -14.55
N VAL A 81 -0.26 -10.61 -13.25
CA VAL A 81 0.07 -9.37 -12.53
C VAL A 81 1.58 -9.34 -12.26
N PRO A 82 2.34 -8.33 -12.72
CA PRO A 82 3.75 -8.20 -12.39
C PRO A 82 3.90 -7.92 -10.90
N LEU A 83 4.83 -8.62 -10.24
CA LEU A 83 5.18 -8.32 -8.86
C LEU A 83 6.15 -7.14 -8.87
N LEU A 84 5.72 -6.00 -8.34
CA LEU A 84 6.51 -4.76 -8.34
C LEU A 84 7.53 -4.78 -7.18
N PRO A 85 8.81 -4.43 -7.43
CA PRO A 85 9.81 -4.31 -6.37
C PRO A 85 9.39 -3.33 -5.26
N ASP A 86 8.79 -2.19 -5.63
CA ASP A 86 8.30 -1.19 -4.69
C ASP A 86 7.24 -1.76 -3.73
N PHE A 87 6.33 -2.59 -4.26
CA PHE A 87 5.33 -3.27 -3.44
C PHE A 87 5.97 -4.20 -2.42
N MET A 88 6.99 -4.96 -2.83
CA MET A 88 7.69 -5.89 -1.93
C MET A 88 8.41 -5.16 -0.81
N ASN A 89 9.04 -4.02 -1.11
CA ASN A 89 9.71 -3.19 -0.11
C ASN A 89 8.71 -2.60 0.89
N VAL A 90 7.56 -2.12 0.39
CA VAL A 90 6.50 -1.58 1.23
C VAL A 90 5.85 -2.66 2.09
N LEU A 91 5.61 -3.85 1.53
CA LEU A 91 5.09 -5.00 2.26
C LEU A 91 6.07 -5.45 3.36
N TRP A 92 7.38 -5.42 3.08
CA TRP A 92 8.39 -5.73 4.09
C TRP A 92 8.35 -4.76 5.26
N VAL A 93 8.25 -3.46 4.99
CA VAL A 93 8.09 -2.43 6.02
C VAL A 93 6.78 -2.65 6.79
N ALA A 94 5.69 -3.00 6.11
CA ALA A 94 4.42 -3.32 6.74
C ALA A 94 4.49 -4.51 7.71
N LEU A 95 5.24 -5.55 7.36
CA LEU A 95 5.38 -6.77 8.14
C LEU A 95 6.37 -6.65 9.29
N THR A 96 7.49 -5.96 9.07
CA THR A 96 8.62 -5.92 10.01
C THR A 96 8.76 -4.60 10.75
N GLY A 97 8.10 -3.54 10.28
CA GLY A 97 8.31 -2.17 10.73
C GLY A 97 9.67 -1.57 10.35
N ARG A 98 10.48 -2.27 9.52
CA ARG A 98 11.85 -1.86 9.18
C ARG A 98 12.02 -1.73 7.68
N ALA A 99 12.88 -0.80 7.25
CA ALA A 99 13.29 -0.68 5.85
C ALA A 99 14.09 -1.93 5.43
N PRO A 100 13.91 -2.41 4.20
CA PRO A 100 14.70 -3.52 3.69
C PRO A 100 16.14 -3.08 3.43
N GLY A 101 17.11 -3.88 3.88
CA GLY A 101 18.54 -3.63 3.61
C GLY A 101 19.03 -4.15 2.25
N LYS A 102 18.18 -4.89 1.53
CA LYS A 102 18.42 -5.51 0.22
C LYS A 102 17.07 -5.68 -0.49
N ASP A 103 17.09 -6.00 -1.78
CA ASP A 103 15.87 -6.36 -2.52
C ASP A 103 15.11 -7.50 -1.83
N VAL A 104 13.84 -7.26 -1.52
CA VAL A 104 12.97 -8.20 -0.81
C VAL A 104 12.47 -9.26 -1.77
N ARG A 105 12.72 -10.53 -1.44
CA ARG A 105 12.24 -11.68 -2.21
C ARG A 105 11.07 -12.38 -1.53
N VAL A 106 10.45 -13.30 -2.25
CA VAL A 106 9.31 -14.09 -1.75
C VAL A 106 9.72 -14.95 -0.55
N GLU A 107 10.96 -15.45 -0.56
CA GLU A 107 11.52 -16.26 0.52
C GLU A 107 11.71 -15.44 1.81
N ASP A 108 12.10 -14.17 1.67
CA ASP A 108 12.25 -13.27 2.82
C ASP A 108 10.88 -13.03 3.49
N VAL A 109 9.83 -12.81 2.69
CA VAL A 109 8.44 -12.64 3.19
C VAL A 109 7.92 -13.91 3.85
N ARG A 110 8.20 -15.08 3.26
CA ARG A 110 7.87 -16.40 3.84
C ARG A 110 8.55 -16.57 5.20
N GLY A 111 9.83 -16.20 5.32
CA GLY A 111 10.58 -16.29 6.57
C GLY A 111 10.01 -15.43 7.69
N VAL A 112 9.53 -14.22 7.38
CA VAL A 112 8.96 -13.29 8.38
C VAL A 112 7.54 -13.68 8.79
N THR A 113 6.71 -14.10 7.83
CA THR A 113 5.31 -14.41 8.10
C THR A 113 5.10 -15.81 8.67
N GLY A 114 6.03 -16.74 8.43
CA GLY A 114 5.85 -18.16 8.74
C GLY A 114 4.76 -18.85 7.91
N MET A 115 4.15 -18.15 6.97
CA MET A 115 3.10 -18.66 6.08
C MET A 115 3.72 -19.20 4.80
N ASP A 116 3.06 -20.17 4.15
CA ASP A 116 3.46 -20.65 2.82
C ASP A 116 3.08 -19.63 1.72
N VAL A 117 3.75 -18.48 1.74
CA VAL A 117 3.54 -17.41 0.79
C VAL A 117 4.16 -17.79 -0.55
N THR A 118 3.35 -17.76 -1.60
CA THR A 118 3.79 -17.95 -2.99
C THR A 118 3.79 -16.63 -3.75
N THR A 119 4.55 -16.56 -4.85
CA THR A 119 4.51 -15.41 -5.77
C THR A 119 3.09 -15.06 -6.20
N ARG A 120 2.25 -16.09 -6.41
CA ARG A 120 0.85 -15.90 -6.81
C ARG A 120 0.03 -15.22 -5.70
N ILE A 121 0.23 -15.58 -4.43
CA ILE A 121 -0.45 -14.94 -3.30
C ILE A 121 -0.07 -13.46 -3.24
N LEU A 122 1.23 -13.13 -3.38
CA LEU A 122 1.71 -11.75 -3.37
C LEU A 122 1.16 -10.91 -4.53
N GLN A 123 1.09 -11.48 -5.72
CA GLN A 123 0.45 -10.84 -6.88
C GLN A 123 -1.03 -10.55 -6.64
N GLN A 124 -1.75 -11.49 -6.00
CA GLN A 124 -3.15 -11.28 -5.64
C GLN A 124 -3.31 -10.22 -4.55
N ALA A 125 -2.44 -10.23 -3.54
CA ALA A 125 -2.42 -9.22 -2.48
C ALA A 125 -2.17 -7.82 -3.07
N LEU A 126 -1.17 -7.68 -3.96
CA LEU A 126 -0.89 -6.45 -4.70
C LEU A 126 -2.13 -5.97 -5.46
N PHE A 127 -2.77 -6.84 -6.25
CA PHE A 127 -3.94 -6.46 -7.03
C PHE A 127 -5.09 -5.99 -6.13
N ARG A 128 -5.41 -6.76 -5.07
CA ARG A 128 -6.45 -6.40 -4.09
C ARG A 128 -6.13 -5.08 -3.40
N TRP A 129 -4.87 -4.85 -3.05
CA TRP A 129 -4.41 -3.62 -2.44
C TRP A 129 -4.64 -2.42 -3.35
N VAL A 130 -4.24 -2.55 -4.62
CA VAL A 130 -4.44 -1.54 -5.65
C VAL A 130 -5.93 -1.26 -5.90
N LEU A 131 -6.76 -2.32 -5.89
CA LEU A 131 -8.21 -2.20 -5.97
C LEU A 131 -8.79 -1.46 -4.76
N TYR A 132 -8.35 -1.78 -3.54
CA TYR A 132 -8.75 -1.05 -2.33
C TYR A 132 -8.41 0.44 -2.40
N LEU A 133 -7.18 0.77 -2.83
CA LEU A 133 -6.76 2.16 -3.01
C LEU A 133 -7.65 2.89 -4.03
N SER A 134 -8.11 2.21 -5.09
CA SER A 134 -9.02 2.80 -6.08
C SER A 134 -10.37 3.26 -5.50
N TYR A 135 -10.80 2.68 -4.38
CA TYR A 135 -11.99 3.13 -3.64
C TYR A 135 -11.69 4.23 -2.62
N ARG A 136 -10.45 4.29 -2.11
CA ARG A 136 -10.06 5.16 -0.99
C ARG A 136 -9.43 6.49 -1.41
N THR A 137 -8.64 6.52 -2.47
CA THR A 137 -7.81 7.67 -2.85
C THR A 137 -8.34 8.42 -4.08
N GLU A 138 -8.29 9.76 -4.05
CA GLU A 138 -8.60 10.61 -5.22
C GLU A 138 -7.47 10.63 -6.27
N THR A 139 -6.27 10.15 -5.89
CA THR A 139 -5.07 10.23 -6.72
C THR A 139 -5.00 9.08 -7.74
N LYS A 140 -4.57 9.44 -8.96
CA LYS A 140 -4.32 8.56 -10.11
C LYS A 140 -3.21 7.53 -9.83
N ILE A 141 -3.42 6.55 -8.96
CA ILE A 141 -2.36 5.62 -8.58
C ILE A 141 -2.58 4.14 -9.02
N PRO A 142 -3.80 3.60 -9.24
CA PRO A 142 -3.90 2.15 -9.47
C PRO A 142 -3.80 1.68 -10.93
N HIS A 143 -4.18 2.50 -11.91
CA HIS A 143 -4.23 2.05 -13.32
C HIS A 143 -2.84 1.87 -13.95
N MET A 144 -1.86 2.66 -13.49
CA MET A 144 -0.54 2.71 -14.12
C MET A 144 0.30 1.44 -13.83
N TRP A 145 0.09 0.81 -12.68
CA TRP A 145 0.78 -0.43 -12.27
C TRP A 145 0.19 -1.70 -12.89
N ILE A 146 -1.08 -1.64 -13.31
CA ILE A 146 -1.78 -2.80 -13.91
C ILE A 146 -1.65 -2.80 -15.45
N ILE A 147 -1.45 -1.63 -16.08
CA ILE A 147 -1.55 -1.48 -17.55
C ILE A 147 -0.17 -1.45 -18.25
N HIS A 148 0.92 -1.12 -17.57
CA HIS A 148 2.26 -1.09 -18.19
C HIS A 148 3.32 -1.86 -17.39
N PRO A 149 3.67 -3.10 -17.81
CA PRO A 149 4.85 -3.81 -17.28
C PRO A 149 6.19 -3.23 -17.77
N ARG A 150 6.19 -2.15 -18.55
CA ARG A 150 7.39 -1.44 -19.01
C ARG A 150 7.11 0.05 -19.17
N ALA A 151 7.75 0.86 -18.34
CA ALA A 151 8.28 2.15 -18.78
C ALA A 151 9.70 2.21 -18.20
N ALA A 152 10.67 1.99 -19.08
CA ALA A 152 12.07 2.30 -18.85
C ALA A 152 12.25 3.82 -18.78
#